data_AF-A0A9P7K7V5-F1
#
_entry.id   AF-A0A9P7K7V5-F1
#
_cell.length_a   1.000
_cell.length_b   1.000
_cell.length_c   1.000
_cell.angle_alpha   90.00
_cell.angle_beta   90.00
_cell.angle_gamma   90.00
#
_symmetry.space_group_name_H-M   'P 1'
#
loop_
_entity.id
_entity.type
_entity.pdbx_description
1 polymer ?
#
loop_
_entity_poly.entity_id
_entity_poly.type
_entity_poly.pdbx_seq_one_letter_code
_entity_poly.pdbx_strand_id
1 'polypeptide(L)'
;MRPESWTTFHCENPDFVVKSVPDDISFKVNRASMRNSEVFRTLSNPRHLPIPELAFSGDMFSVGEADSENQEQVVDLHETTSVLLALLRLLHYPLAPPILQPDDEKLERAILNHKLPKRIYDPATVIPLPILISLLYPLVDKYALSDAITKILNAHLLAHAPVFPMPIYGFATAHKLEYVACQASQYLMPLSSYKEEEIIVIPTVSAYHKLVQLQALRVKALRELVLKEDIFPHGYGACTSHQRETTALWDAKRIALAPLIETSA
;
A
#
# COMPACT_ATOMS: atom_id res chain seq x y z
N MET A 1 -16.31 2.73 3.27
CA MET A 1 -16.89 3.67 2.29
C MET A 1 -17.16 2.90 1.01
N ARG A 2 -18.38 2.97 0.46
CA ARG A 2 -18.74 2.29 -0.80
C ARG A 2 -18.20 3.10 -2.00
N PRO A 3 -17.94 2.50 -3.17
CA PRO A 3 -17.43 3.20 -4.37
C PRO A 3 -18.29 4.38 -4.83
N GLU A 4 -19.59 4.39 -4.52
CA GLU A 4 -20.52 5.48 -4.84
C GLU A 4 -20.23 6.76 -4.03
N SER A 5 -19.48 6.66 -2.94
CA SER A 5 -19.14 7.79 -2.08
C SER A 5 -17.85 8.49 -2.53
N TRP A 6 -17.63 8.73 -3.82
CA TRP A 6 -16.51 9.59 -4.30
C TRP A 6 -16.98 10.84 -5.05
N THR A 7 -18.29 11.00 -5.26
CA THR A 7 -18.87 12.07 -6.09
C THR A 7 -19.37 13.30 -5.32
N THR A 8 -19.71 13.16 -4.03
CA THR A 8 -20.30 14.26 -3.23
C THR A 8 -19.54 14.58 -1.95
N PHE A 9 -19.22 15.83 -1.64
CA PHE A 9 -18.59 16.18 -0.37
C PHE A 9 -19.51 17.06 0.47
N HIS A 10 -19.63 16.73 1.76
CA HIS A 10 -20.31 17.54 2.75
C HIS A 10 -19.37 17.71 3.94
N CYS A 11 -19.47 18.82 4.65
CA CYS A 11 -18.68 19.06 5.86
C CYS A 11 -19.61 19.60 6.94
N GLU A 12 -19.59 18.97 8.11
CA GLU A 12 -20.25 19.50 9.30
C GLU A 12 -19.38 20.60 9.90
N ASN A 13 -20.01 21.70 10.32
CA ASN A 13 -19.34 22.86 10.94
C ASN A 13 -18.15 23.42 10.12
N PRO A 14 -18.40 23.88 8.88
CA PRO A 14 -17.34 24.47 8.06
C PRO A 14 -16.93 25.84 8.60
N ASP A 15 -15.62 26.10 8.60
CA ASP A 15 -14.98 27.35 9.06
C ASP A 15 -13.95 27.89 8.04
N PHE A 16 -13.93 27.30 6.84
CA PHE A 16 -12.96 27.56 5.79
C PHE A 16 -13.53 27.17 4.43
N VAL A 17 -13.08 27.83 3.35
CA VAL A 17 -13.53 27.54 1.98
C VAL A 17 -12.34 27.18 1.11
N VAL A 18 -12.46 26.10 0.35
CA VAL A 18 -11.46 25.66 -0.64
C VAL A 18 -12.11 25.68 -2.02
N LYS A 19 -11.48 26.34 -2.97
CA LYS A 19 -12.01 26.51 -4.33
C LYS A 19 -11.16 25.76 -5.35
N SER A 20 -11.81 25.02 -6.25
CA SER A 20 -11.20 24.49 -7.46
C SER A 20 -11.06 25.61 -8.48
N VAL A 21 -9.83 25.99 -8.83
CA VAL A 21 -9.56 27.02 -9.84
C VAL A 21 -10.05 26.59 -11.24
N PRO A 22 -9.77 25.37 -11.73
CA PRO A 22 -10.18 24.97 -13.08
C PRO A 22 -11.69 24.95 -13.31
N ASP A 23 -12.47 24.62 -12.28
CA ASP A 23 -13.90 24.40 -12.39
C ASP A 23 -14.75 25.49 -11.71
N ASP A 24 -14.12 26.44 -11.01
CA ASP A 24 -14.75 27.52 -10.26
C ASP A 24 -15.71 27.05 -9.15
N ILE A 25 -15.52 25.83 -8.63
CA ILE A 25 -16.37 25.24 -7.59
C ILE A 25 -15.75 25.39 -6.20
N SER A 26 -16.52 25.91 -5.25
CA SER A 26 -16.11 26.10 -3.86
C SER A 26 -16.68 25.02 -2.93
N PHE A 27 -15.84 24.54 -2.02
CA PHE A 27 -16.16 23.56 -0.99
C PHE A 27 -15.97 24.17 0.40
N LYS A 28 -17.02 24.07 1.21
CA LYS A 28 -16.98 24.44 2.63
C LYS A 28 -16.37 23.30 3.43
N VAL A 29 -15.29 23.56 4.16
CA VAL A 29 -14.50 22.53 4.86
C VAL A 29 -14.19 22.95 6.29
N ASN A 30 -13.75 21.99 7.09
CA ASN A 30 -13.30 22.19 8.46
C ASN A 30 -11.76 22.23 8.57
N ARG A 31 -11.20 23.33 9.06
CA ARG A 31 -9.75 23.56 9.18
C ARG A 31 -9.05 22.51 10.04
N ALA A 32 -9.71 21.97 11.07
CA ALA A 32 -9.11 20.95 11.93
C ALA A 32 -8.80 19.66 11.16
N SER A 33 -9.69 19.22 10.28
CA SER A 33 -9.44 18.06 9.42
C SER A 33 -8.39 18.32 8.34
N MET A 34 -8.31 19.56 7.82
CA MET A 34 -7.29 19.92 6.83
C MET A 34 -5.86 19.77 7.39
N ARG A 35 -5.67 19.82 8.72
CA ARG A 35 -4.37 19.57 9.38
C ARG A 35 -3.86 18.13 9.24
N ASN A 36 -4.64 17.22 8.68
CA ASN A 36 -4.17 15.89 8.27
C ASN A 36 -3.21 15.92 7.06
N SER A 37 -2.92 17.11 6.53
CA SER A 37 -1.90 17.41 5.52
C SER A 37 -0.87 18.37 6.09
N GLU A 38 0.41 18.10 5.85
CA GLU A 38 1.47 19.01 6.29
C GLU A 38 1.44 20.34 5.54
N VAL A 39 1.07 20.33 4.25
CA VAL A 39 0.94 21.53 3.43
C VAL A 39 -0.08 22.48 4.06
N PHE A 40 -1.29 22.00 4.36
CA PHE A 40 -2.32 22.83 4.99
C PHE A 40 -1.99 23.23 6.43
N ARG A 41 -1.27 22.37 7.18
CA ARG A 41 -0.79 22.72 8.53
C ARG A 41 0.15 23.92 8.49
N THR A 42 1.12 23.93 7.57
CA THR A 42 2.07 25.04 7.39
C THR A 42 1.37 26.32 6.97
N LEU A 43 0.42 26.23 6.02
CA LEU A 43 -0.39 27.38 5.60
C LEU A 43 -1.23 27.98 6.73
N SER A 44 -1.66 27.16 7.70
CA SER A 44 -2.47 27.62 8.83
C SER A 44 -1.67 28.26 9.98
N ASN A 45 -0.33 28.20 9.96
CA ASN A 45 0.51 28.67 11.05
C ASN A 45 1.55 29.70 10.57
N PRO A 46 1.21 31.01 10.54
CA PRO A 46 2.06 32.05 9.95
C PRO A 46 3.36 32.33 10.73
N ARG A 47 3.59 31.71 11.89
CA ARG A 47 4.74 32.00 12.76
C ARG A 47 5.99 31.14 12.50
N HIS A 48 5.98 30.28 11.48
CA HIS A 48 7.07 29.33 11.21
C HIS A 48 7.46 29.28 9.73
N LEU A 49 7.80 30.43 9.13
CA LEU A 49 8.59 30.45 7.90
C LEU A 49 10.07 30.61 8.26
N PRO A 50 10.88 29.55 8.19
CA PRO A 50 12.32 29.69 8.07
C PRO A 50 12.66 29.93 6.58
N ILE A 51 13.38 31.03 6.32
CA ILE A 51 14.17 31.33 5.11
C ILE A 51 13.43 32.06 3.96
N PRO A 52 13.84 33.30 3.62
CA PRO A 52 13.23 34.15 2.59
C PRO A 52 13.85 33.99 1.19
N GLU A 53 14.19 32.78 0.73
CA GLU A 53 14.93 32.59 -0.53
C GLU A 53 14.27 31.68 -1.58
N LEU A 54 13.12 31.06 -1.27
CA LEU A 54 12.33 30.26 -2.22
C LEU A 54 10.86 30.70 -2.20
N ALA A 55 10.63 32.00 -2.28
CA ALA A 55 9.31 32.55 -2.56
C ALA A 55 8.91 32.11 -3.98
N PHE A 56 8.24 30.96 -4.07
CA PHE A 56 7.33 30.66 -5.15
C PHE A 56 6.36 31.85 -5.24
N SER A 57 6.55 32.66 -6.27
CA SER A 57 5.69 33.81 -6.58
C SER A 57 4.29 33.28 -6.91
N GLY A 58 3.42 33.38 -5.92
CA GLY A 58 2.06 32.89 -5.96
C GLY A 58 1.48 33.10 -4.56
N ASP A 59 1.10 34.34 -4.27
CA ASP A 59 0.33 34.71 -3.08
C ASP A 59 -0.98 33.90 -3.04
N MET A 60 -0.93 32.66 -2.53
CA MET A 60 -2.12 31.85 -2.25
C MET A 60 -2.88 32.34 -1.02
N PHE A 61 -2.31 33.32 -0.31
CA PHE A 61 -3.03 34.17 0.62
C PHE A 61 -2.67 35.62 0.30
N SER A 62 -3.38 36.24 -0.65
CA SER A 62 -3.51 37.70 -0.60
C SER A 62 -4.20 38.03 0.71
N VAL A 63 -3.39 38.25 1.76
CA VAL A 63 -3.81 38.98 2.95
C VAL A 63 -3.97 40.41 2.48
N GLY A 64 -5.13 40.70 1.89
CA GLY A 64 -5.58 42.08 1.74
C GLY A 64 -5.52 42.73 3.11
N GLU A 65 -4.89 43.89 3.16
CA GLU A 65 -4.70 44.65 4.39
C GLU A 65 -6.01 44.77 5.17
N ALA A 66 -5.88 44.59 6.47
CA ALA A 66 -6.93 44.46 7.45
C ALA A 66 -7.93 45.62 7.36
N ASP A 67 -9.21 45.30 7.12
CA ASP A 67 -10.35 46.11 7.60
C ASP A 67 -11.71 45.38 7.52
N SER A 68 -11.76 44.05 7.60
CA SER A 68 -13.05 43.33 7.58
C SER A 68 -13.00 42.03 8.40
N GLU A 69 -13.59 42.04 9.60
CA GLU A 69 -13.73 40.91 10.53
C GLU A 69 -14.57 39.72 9.98
N ASN A 70 -14.93 39.71 8.70
CA ASN A 70 -15.80 38.70 8.09
C ASN A 70 -15.35 38.21 6.70
N GLN A 71 -14.08 38.40 6.31
CA GLN A 71 -13.60 37.80 5.07
C GLN A 71 -13.46 36.28 5.26
N GLU A 72 -14.40 35.53 4.68
CA GLU A 72 -14.28 34.07 4.55
C GLU A 72 -12.92 33.76 3.94
N GLN A 73 -12.07 33.05 4.69
CA GLN A 73 -10.74 32.69 4.21
C GLN A 73 -10.90 31.62 3.13
N VAL A 74 -10.71 32.02 1.86
CA VAL A 74 -10.77 31.15 0.69
C VAL A 74 -9.35 30.72 0.30
N VAL A 75 -9.16 29.44 0.00
CA VAL A 75 -7.93 28.93 -0.62
C VAL A 75 -8.22 28.32 -1.99
N ASP A 76 -7.51 28.84 -2.98
CA ASP A 76 -7.63 28.44 -4.38
C ASP A 76 -6.65 27.31 -4.71
N LEU A 77 -7.16 26.13 -5.06
CA LEU A 77 -6.36 24.98 -5.47
C LEU A 77 -6.49 24.73 -6.98
N HIS A 78 -5.36 24.53 -7.63
CA HIS A 78 -5.28 24.14 -9.05
C HIS A 78 -5.52 22.64 -9.23
N GLU A 79 -6.62 22.14 -8.67
CA GLU A 79 -7.10 20.77 -8.84
C GLU A 79 -8.47 20.78 -9.48
N THR A 80 -8.75 19.81 -10.34
CA THR A 80 -10.12 19.57 -10.79
C THR A 80 -11.01 19.19 -9.60
N THR A 81 -12.31 19.43 -9.74
CA THR A 81 -13.34 19.18 -8.74
C THR A 81 -13.31 17.72 -8.27
N SER A 82 -13.10 16.76 -9.18
CA SER A 82 -13.04 15.33 -8.84
C SER A 82 -11.83 14.97 -7.97
N VAL A 83 -10.67 15.54 -8.28
CA VAL A 83 -9.43 15.34 -7.52
C VAL A 83 -9.53 16.02 -6.16
N LEU A 84 -10.05 17.24 -6.13
CA LEU A 84 -10.27 17.99 -4.90
C LEU A 84 -11.29 17.28 -3.99
N LEU A 85 -12.38 16.76 -4.54
CA LEU A 85 -13.35 15.95 -3.80
C LEU A 85 -12.70 14.73 -3.13
N ALA A 86 -11.82 14.03 -3.85
CA ALA A 86 -11.09 12.88 -3.30
C ALA A 86 -10.15 13.30 -2.17
N LEU A 87 -9.41 14.40 -2.33
CA LEU A 87 -8.55 14.97 -1.30
C LEU A 87 -9.34 15.35 -0.04
N LEU A 88 -10.42 16.10 -0.21
CA LEU A 88 -11.26 16.54 0.92
C LEU A 88 -11.85 15.33 1.65
N ARG A 89 -12.27 14.30 0.92
CA ARG A 89 -12.72 13.05 1.54
C ARG A 89 -11.65 12.37 2.37
N LEU A 90 -10.43 12.25 1.85
CA LEU A 90 -9.32 11.66 2.59
C LEU A 90 -9.01 12.44 3.88
N LEU A 91 -9.11 13.76 3.84
CA LEU A 91 -8.81 14.64 4.97
C LEU A 91 -9.91 14.64 6.04
N HIS A 92 -11.18 14.65 5.63
CA HIS A 92 -12.33 14.76 6.54
C HIS A 92 -12.88 13.44 7.04
N TYR A 93 -12.82 12.40 6.19
CA TYR A 93 -13.45 11.12 6.47
C TYR A 93 -12.40 10.01 6.44
N PRO A 94 -11.90 9.59 7.61
CA PRO A 94 -10.92 8.51 7.70
C PRO A 94 -11.39 7.26 6.96
N LEU A 95 -10.54 6.73 6.08
CA LEU A 95 -10.82 5.49 5.38
C LEU A 95 -10.86 4.32 6.37
N ALA A 96 -11.82 3.42 6.20
CA ALA A 96 -11.80 2.14 6.92
C ALA A 96 -10.74 1.22 6.30
N PRO A 97 -10.03 0.40 7.10
CA PRO A 97 -9.16 -0.64 6.56
C PRO A 97 -9.96 -1.72 5.81
N PRO A 98 -9.35 -2.45 4.88
CA PRO A 98 -10.02 -3.52 4.16
C PRO A 98 -10.39 -4.66 5.13
N ILE A 99 -11.59 -5.22 4.97
CA ILE A 99 -12.13 -6.25 5.86
C ILE A 99 -11.73 -7.63 5.33
N LEU A 100 -11.21 -8.49 6.20
CA LEU A 100 -10.89 -9.88 5.87
C LEU A 100 -12.19 -10.68 5.73
N GLN A 101 -12.30 -11.46 4.67
CA GLN A 101 -13.42 -12.38 4.50
C GLN A 101 -13.21 -13.58 5.45
N PRO A 102 -14.23 -14.02 6.21
CA PRO A 102 -14.11 -15.19 7.08
C PRO A 102 -13.70 -16.44 6.28
N ASP A 103 -12.78 -17.20 6.85
CA ASP A 103 -11.87 -18.12 6.15
C ASP A 103 -12.40 -19.58 6.07
N ASP A 104 -13.69 -19.79 6.35
CA ASP A 104 -14.21 -21.08 6.80
C ASP A 104 -14.12 -22.24 5.78
N GLU A 105 -13.99 -21.97 4.47
CA GLU A 105 -13.90 -23.02 3.43
C GLU A 105 -12.70 -22.90 2.48
N LYS A 106 -11.93 -21.80 2.57
CA LYS A 106 -10.85 -21.50 1.60
C LYS A 106 -9.48 -21.85 2.15
N LEU A 107 -9.27 -21.79 3.47
CA LEU A 107 -8.03 -22.21 4.11
C LEU A 107 -7.75 -23.70 3.83
N GLU A 108 -8.77 -24.57 3.96
CA GLU A 108 -8.64 -26.00 3.65
C GLU A 108 -8.26 -26.23 2.18
N ARG A 109 -8.88 -25.51 1.24
CA ARG A 109 -8.55 -25.61 -0.20
C ARG A 109 -7.18 -25.04 -0.56
N ALA A 110 -6.70 -24.02 0.14
CA ALA A 110 -5.36 -23.46 -0.08
C ALA A 110 -4.26 -24.43 0.41
N ILE A 111 -4.48 -25.05 1.58
CA ILE A 111 -3.62 -26.11 2.13
C ILE A 111 -3.55 -27.30 1.15
N LEU A 112 -4.69 -27.73 0.61
CA LEU A 112 -4.77 -28.83 -0.36
C LEU A 112 -4.07 -28.53 -1.69
N ASN A 113 -3.98 -27.26 -2.10
CA ASN A 113 -3.36 -26.86 -3.37
C ASN A 113 -1.89 -26.44 -3.25
N HIS A 114 -1.25 -26.67 -2.09
CA HIS A 114 0.15 -26.27 -1.82
C HIS A 114 0.47 -24.79 -2.08
N LYS A 115 -0.56 -23.91 -2.10
CA LYS A 115 -0.38 -22.47 -2.28
C LYS A 115 -0.29 -21.81 -0.91
N LEU A 116 0.57 -20.81 -0.78
CA LEU A 116 0.63 -19.98 0.42
C LEU A 116 -0.78 -19.46 0.77
N PRO A 117 -1.19 -19.48 2.05
CA PRO A 117 -2.49 -19.01 2.46
C PRO A 117 -2.64 -17.54 2.06
N LYS A 118 -3.51 -17.29 1.08
CA LYS A 118 -3.80 -15.95 0.58
C LYS A 118 -4.81 -15.31 1.52
N ARG A 119 -4.47 -14.15 2.09
CA ARG A 119 -5.46 -13.32 2.78
C ARG A 119 -6.44 -12.78 1.74
N ILE A 120 -7.71 -13.16 1.85
CA ILE A 120 -8.77 -12.71 0.95
C ILE A 120 -9.56 -11.62 1.67
N TYR A 121 -9.68 -10.48 1.01
CA TYR A 121 -10.42 -9.33 1.52
C TYR A 121 -11.77 -9.23 0.82
N ASP A 122 -12.76 -8.67 1.51
CA ASP A 122 -14.07 -8.38 0.91
C ASP A 122 -13.91 -7.31 -0.20
N PRO A 123 -14.19 -7.63 -1.47
CA PRO A 123 -14.02 -6.71 -2.58
C PRO A 123 -14.88 -5.45 -2.47
N ALA A 124 -15.98 -5.47 -1.70
CA ALA A 124 -16.79 -4.28 -1.46
C ALA A 124 -16.12 -3.26 -0.52
N THR A 125 -15.09 -3.68 0.23
CA THR A 125 -14.39 -2.87 1.22
C THR A 125 -13.04 -2.37 0.73
N VAL A 126 -12.45 -3.06 -0.26
CA VAL A 126 -11.14 -2.73 -0.83
C VAL A 126 -11.31 -1.62 -1.88
N ILE A 127 -10.49 -0.57 -1.77
CA ILE A 127 -10.46 0.48 -2.80
C ILE A 127 -9.90 -0.09 -4.11
N PRO A 128 -10.55 0.11 -5.26
CA PRO A 128 -10.05 -0.37 -6.55
C PRO A 128 -8.63 0.12 -6.86
N LEU A 129 -7.78 -0.77 -7.39
CA LEU A 129 -6.37 -0.50 -7.65
C LEU A 129 -6.11 0.72 -8.54
N PRO A 130 -6.84 0.94 -9.65
CA PRO A 130 -6.63 2.14 -10.48
C PRO A 130 -6.88 3.45 -9.73
N ILE A 131 -7.85 3.45 -8.80
CA ILE A 131 -8.15 4.63 -7.98
C ILE A 131 -7.02 4.87 -6.97
N LEU A 132 -6.52 3.81 -6.32
CA LEU A 132 -5.37 3.92 -5.41
C LEU A 132 -4.17 4.54 -6.12
N ILE A 133 -3.72 3.91 -7.22
CA ILE A 133 -2.47 4.27 -7.90
C ILE A 133 -2.58 5.62 -8.62
N SER A 134 -3.66 5.86 -9.37
CA SER A 134 -3.74 7.02 -10.27
C SER A 134 -4.35 8.26 -9.65
N LEU A 135 -5.09 8.13 -8.55
CA LEU A 135 -5.77 9.26 -7.89
C LEU A 135 -5.27 9.50 -6.47
N LEU A 136 -5.28 8.48 -5.60
CA LEU A 136 -5.06 8.69 -4.17
C LEU A 136 -3.58 8.85 -3.80
N TYR A 137 -2.67 8.05 -4.36
CA TYR A 137 -1.24 8.19 -4.05
C TYR A 137 -0.61 9.51 -4.56
N PRO A 138 -0.95 10.03 -5.76
CA PRO A 138 -0.51 11.37 -6.17
C PRO A 138 -0.92 12.47 -5.18
N LEU A 139 -2.09 12.33 -4.55
CA LEU A 139 -2.54 13.26 -3.50
C LEU A 139 -1.72 13.11 -2.22
N VAL A 140 -1.34 11.89 -1.84
CA VAL A 140 -0.47 11.64 -0.66
C VAL A 140 0.85 12.39 -0.80
N ASP A 141 1.50 12.28 -1.97
CA ASP A 141 2.78 12.93 -2.25
C ASP A 141 2.62 14.46 -2.35
N LYS A 142 1.67 14.94 -3.18
CA LYS A 142 1.47 16.37 -3.43
C LYS A 142 1.07 17.16 -2.17
N TYR A 143 0.24 16.57 -1.31
CA TYR A 143 -0.28 17.25 -0.13
C TYR A 143 0.37 16.81 1.18
N ALA A 144 1.41 15.95 1.12
CA ALA A 144 2.07 15.40 2.29
C ALA A 144 1.05 14.93 3.36
N LEU A 145 0.20 13.98 2.95
CA LEU A 145 -0.85 13.46 3.82
C LEU A 145 -0.26 12.68 4.99
N SER A 146 -0.93 12.74 6.15
CA SER A 146 -0.48 12.12 7.39
C SER A 146 -0.21 10.61 7.24
N ASP A 147 0.76 10.12 8.01
CA ASP A 147 1.12 8.68 8.05
C ASP A 147 -0.06 7.77 8.36
N ALA A 148 -1.05 8.24 9.11
CA ALA A 148 -2.26 7.47 9.42
C ALA A 148 -3.04 7.15 8.13
N ILE A 149 -3.24 8.14 7.26
CA ILE A 149 -3.91 7.96 5.96
C ILE A 149 -3.07 7.04 5.07
N THR A 150 -1.76 7.31 4.98
CA THR A 150 -0.82 6.53 4.16
C THR A 150 -0.78 5.06 4.58
N LYS A 151 -0.80 4.76 5.89
CA LYS A 151 -0.85 3.38 6.41
C LYS A 151 -2.13 2.65 5.99
N ILE A 152 -3.27 3.34 5.99
CA ILE A 152 -4.54 2.74 5.58
C ILE A 152 -4.55 2.50 4.06
N LEU A 153 -4.05 3.45 3.26
CA LEU A 153 -3.89 3.27 1.81
C LEU A 153 -2.94 2.12 1.49
N ASN A 154 -1.84 1.98 2.23
CA ASN A 154 -0.93 0.84 2.10
C ASN A 154 -1.63 -0.49 2.41
N ALA A 155 -2.55 -0.53 3.39
CA ALA A 155 -3.33 -1.74 3.67
C ALA A 155 -4.27 -2.11 2.50
N HIS A 156 -4.92 -1.13 1.88
CA HIS A 156 -5.72 -1.34 0.67
C HIS A 156 -4.85 -1.78 -0.52
N LEU A 157 -3.67 -1.19 -0.68
CA LEU A 157 -2.71 -1.60 -1.71
C LEU A 157 -2.25 -3.05 -1.51
N LEU A 158 -1.97 -3.45 -0.27
CA LEU A 158 -1.61 -4.83 0.08
C LEU A 158 -2.74 -5.83 -0.11
N ALA A 159 -4.00 -5.41 0.00
CA ALA A 159 -5.14 -6.28 -0.29
C ALA A 159 -5.15 -6.77 -1.75
N HIS A 160 -4.54 -6.02 -2.68
CA HIS A 160 -4.39 -6.40 -4.09
C HIS A 160 -3.16 -7.27 -4.37
N ALA A 161 -2.20 -7.33 -3.45
CA ALA A 161 -0.93 -8.04 -3.67
C ALA A 161 -1.07 -9.53 -4.03
N PRO A 162 -2.01 -10.32 -3.47
CA PRO A 162 -2.15 -11.73 -3.83
C PRO A 162 -2.66 -11.99 -5.25
N VAL A 163 -3.25 -10.98 -5.89
CA VAL A 163 -3.83 -11.04 -7.24
C VAL A 163 -2.93 -10.34 -8.26
N PHE A 164 -2.36 -9.18 -7.90
CA PHE A 164 -1.53 -8.36 -8.78
C PHE A 164 -0.14 -8.09 -8.17
N PRO A 165 0.65 -9.12 -7.84
CA PRO A 165 1.89 -8.95 -7.08
C PRO A 165 2.94 -8.11 -7.82
N MET A 166 3.06 -8.28 -9.13
CA MET A 166 4.06 -7.57 -9.95
C MET A 166 3.78 -6.07 -10.07
N PRO A 167 2.56 -5.61 -10.46
CA PRO A 167 2.22 -4.19 -10.43
C PRO A 167 2.38 -3.55 -9.05
N ILE A 168 1.96 -4.24 -7.98
CA ILE A 168 2.06 -3.71 -6.62
C ILE A 168 3.52 -3.58 -6.18
N TYR A 169 4.36 -4.57 -6.49
CA TYR A 169 5.80 -4.50 -6.22
C TYR A 169 6.47 -3.35 -6.99
N GLY A 170 6.22 -3.24 -8.29
CA GLY A 170 6.74 -2.17 -9.13
C GLY A 170 6.35 -0.79 -8.61
N PHE A 171 5.06 -0.59 -8.31
CA PHE A 171 4.55 0.63 -7.72
C PHE A 171 5.19 0.95 -6.35
N ALA A 172 5.22 -0.03 -5.44
CA ALA A 172 5.78 0.15 -4.11
C ALA A 172 7.27 0.51 -4.16
N THR A 173 8.05 -0.10 -5.07
CA THR A 173 9.46 0.26 -5.25
C THR A 173 9.63 1.65 -5.87
N ALA A 174 8.78 2.07 -6.80
CA ALA A 174 8.78 3.41 -7.37
C ALA A 174 8.54 4.50 -6.32
N HIS A 175 7.72 4.20 -5.31
CA HIS A 175 7.33 5.15 -4.25
C HIS A 175 8.05 4.89 -2.91
N LYS A 176 9.12 4.10 -2.91
CA LYS A 176 9.94 3.79 -1.71
C LYS A 176 9.13 3.18 -0.54
N LEU A 177 8.05 2.47 -0.85
CA LEU A 177 7.21 1.77 0.12
C LEU A 177 7.79 0.38 0.43
N GLU A 178 8.94 0.34 1.10
CA GLU A 178 9.74 -0.89 1.30
C GLU A 178 8.96 -2.04 1.94
N TYR A 179 8.15 -1.74 2.97
CA TYR A 179 7.31 -2.75 3.62
C TYR A 179 6.30 -3.36 2.64
N VAL A 180 5.65 -2.53 1.83
CA VAL A 180 4.66 -2.98 0.84
C VAL A 180 5.33 -3.83 -0.24
N ALA A 181 6.49 -3.39 -0.74
CA ALA A 181 7.27 -4.15 -1.71
C ALA A 181 7.70 -5.51 -1.15
N CYS A 182 8.14 -5.56 0.11
CA CYS A 182 8.48 -6.80 0.79
C CYS A 182 7.28 -7.76 0.88
N GLN A 183 6.11 -7.28 1.32
CA GLN A 183 4.90 -8.09 1.40
C GLN A 183 4.43 -8.56 0.02
N ALA A 184 4.39 -7.68 -0.98
CA ALA A 184 3.99 -8.03 -2.34
C ALA A 184 4.92 -9.09 -2.96
N SER A 185 6.23 -9.01 -2.66
CA SER A 185 7.20 -9.96 -3.19
C SER A 185 6.99 -11.40 -2.75
N GLN A 186 6.23 -11.65 -1.67
CA GLN A 186 5.91 -13.01 -1.21
C GLN A 186 4.96 -13.75 -2.16
N TYR A 187 4.19 -13.00 -2.95
CA TYR A 187 3.22 -13.54 -3.91
C TYR A 187 3.76 -13.59 -5.33
N LEU A 188 5.01 -13.15 -5.55
CA LEU A 188 5.65 -13.20 -6.85
C LEU A 188 6.09 -14.62 -7.19
N MET A 189 5.81 -15.00 -8.43
CA MET A 189 6.32 -16.21 -9.06
C MET A 189 7.81 -16.02 -9.41
N PRO A 190 8.51 -17.07 -9.85
CA PRO A 190 9.89 -16.97 -10.32
C PRO A 190 9.99 -15.92 -11.43
N LEU A 191 11.01 -15.07 -11.41
CA LEU A 191 11.12 -14.02 -12.42
C LEU A 191 11.17 -14.55 -13.87
N SER A 192 11.66 -15.77 -14.06
CA SER A 192 11.67 -16.47 -15.34
C SER A 192 10.28 -16.84 -15.88
N SER A 193 9.24 -16.87 -15.04
CA SER A 193 7.86 -17.18 -15.49
C SER A 193 7.12 -15.98 -16.06
N TYR A 194 7.63 -14.76 -15.85
CA TYR A 194 7.00 -13.54 -16.33
C TYR A 194 7.49 -13.16 -17.71
N LYS A 195 6.59 -12.58 -18.51
CA LYS A 195 6.95 -11.97 -19.79
C LYS A 195 7.66 -10.63 -19.55
N GLU A 196 8.43 -10.19 -20.54
CA GLU A 196 9.11 -8.88 -20.51
C GLU A 196 8.12 -7.73 -20.23
N GLU A 197 6.95 -7.77 -20.88
CA GLU A 197 5.86 -6.80 -20.70
C GLU A 197 5.34 -6.71 -19.26
N GLU A 198 5.47 -7.79 -18.47
CA GLU A 198 5.05 -7.80 -17.07
C GLU A 198 6.16 -7.29 -16.15
N ILE A 199 7.42 -7.53 -16.51
CA ILE A 199 8.60 -7.11 -15.73
C ILE A 199 8.86 -5.61 -15.87
N ILE A 200 8.47 -5.00 -17.00
CA ILE A 200 8.71 -3.57 -17.29
C ILE A 200 8.10 -2.63 -16.23
N VAL A 201 7.14 -3.10 -15.45
CA VAL A 201 6.54 -2.32 -14.34
C VAL A 201 7.51 -2.07 -13.19
N ILE A 202 8.62 -2.81 -13.11
CA ILE A 202 9.68 -2.57 -12.13
C ILE A 202 10.52 -1.38 -12.62
N PRO A 203 10.50 -0.24 -11.91
CA PRO A 203 11.00 1.02 -12.45
C PRO A 203 12.52 1.10 -12.60
N THR A 204 13.28 0.25 -11.90
CA THR A 204 14.75 0.33 -11.86
C THR A 204 15.40 -1.04 -11.91
N VAL A 205 16.56 -1.12 -12.58
CA VAL A 205 17.42 -2.31 -12.60
C VAL A 205 17.83 -2.73 -11.18
N SER A 206 18.04 -1.75 -10.28
CA SER A 206 18.34 -2.01 -8.87
C SER A 206 17.19 -2.76 -8.17
N ALA A 207 15.94 -2.32 -8.35
CA ALA A 207 14.78 -3.00 -7.80
C ALA A 207 14.62 -4.43 -8.36
N TYR A 208 14.80 -4.60 -9.67
CA TYR A 208 14.79 -5.91 -10.32
C TYR A 208 15.85 -6.84 -9.72
N HIS A 209 17.10 -6.37 -9.63
CA HIS A 209 18.20 -7.16 -9.07
C HIS A 209 17.98 -7.51 -7.59
N LYS A 210 17.46 -6.58 -6.77
CA LYS A 210 17.07 -6.86 -5.39
C LYS A 210 16.05 -7.99 -5.30
N LEU A 211 15.08 -8.03 -6.21
CA LEU A 211 14.08 -9.09 -6.28
C LEU A 211 14.69 -10.44 -6.66
N VAL A 212 15.59 -10.47 -7.65
CA VAL A 212 16.36 -11.68 -8.03
C VAL A 212 17.14 -12.22 -6.84
N GLN A 213 17.88 -11.34 -6.14
CA GLN A 213 18.64 -11.73 -4.95
C GLN A 213 17.73 -12.26 -3.84
N LEU A 214 16.60 -11.61 -3.60
CA LEU A 214 15.62 -12.04 -2.59
C LEU A 214 15.07 -13.44 -2.91
N GLN A 215 14.76 -13.70 -4.18
CA GLN A 215 14.30 -15.02 -4.62
C GLN A 215 15.37 -16.10 -4.42
N ALA A 216 16.62 -15.83 -4.80
CA ALA A 216 17.74 -16.74 -4.58
C ALA A 216 17.99 -17.01 -3.08
N LEU A 217 17.91 -15.97 -2.23
CA LEU A 217 18.06 -16.10 -0.78
C LEU A 217 16.93 -16.93 -0.17
N ARG A 218 15.69 -16.75 -0.61
CA ARG A 218 14.54 -17.57 -0.16
C ARG A 218 14.74 -19.04 -0.49
N VAL A 219 15.16 -19.35 -1.71
CA VAL A 219 15.46 -20.73 -2.12
C VAL A 219 16.58 -21.33 -1.26
N LYS A 220 17.67 -20.59 -1.07
CA LYS A 220 18.78 -21.02 -0.22
C LYS A 220 18.32 -21.27 1.22
N ALA A 221 17.56 -20.33 1.81
CA ALA A 221 17.06 -20.46 3.17
C ALA A 221 16.11 -21.65 3.32
N LEU A 222 15.18 -21.87 2.37
CA LEU A 222 14.28 -23.03 2.40
C LEU A 222 15.04 -24.35 2.25
N ARG A 223 16.05 -24.41 1.38
CA ARG A 223 16.94 -25.58 1.27
C ARG A 223 17.66 -25.86 2.57
N GLU A 224 18.20 -24.82 3.21
CA GLU A 224 18.84 -24.96 4.52
C GLU A 224 17.87 -25.46 5.58
N LEU A 225 16.65 -24.92 5.66
CA LEU A 225 15.63 -25.35 6.63
C LEU A 225 15.23 -26.82 6.41
N VAL A 226 15.07 -27.24 5.16
CA VAL A 226 14.75 -28.63 4.83
C VAL A 226 15.92 -29.55 5.18
N LEU A 227 17.16 -29.17 4.84
CA LEU A 227 18.35 -29.97 5.13
C LEU A 227 18.70 -30.02 6.62
N LYS A 228 18.47 -28.95 7.38
CA LYS A 228 18.77 -28.88 8.83
C LYS A 228 17.71 -29.54 9.71
N GLU A 229 16.59 -29.99 9.14
CA GLU A 229 15.45 -30.58 9.87
C GLU A 229 14.76 -29.60 10.84
N ASP A 230 14.91 -28.29 10.65
CA ASP A 230 14.36 -27.27 11.57
C ASP A 230 12.82 -27.27 11.62
N ILE A 231 12.16 -27.78 10.57
CA ILE A 231 10.68 -27.82 10.44
C ILE A 231 10.09 -29.11 11.05
N PHE A 232 10.87 -30.19 11.12
CA PHE A 232 10.42 -31.50 11.60
C PHE A 232 11.42 -32.03 12.63
N PRO A 233 11.17 -31.81 13.93
CA PRO A 233 12.10 -32.21 14.98
C PRO A 233 12.36 -33.71 14.93
N HIS A 234 13.59 -34.11 15.27
CA HIS A 234 14.02 -35.49 15.30
C HIS A 234 13.02 -36.38 16.03
N GLY A 235 12.53 -37.42 15.35
CA GLY A 235 11.65 -38.42 15.93
C GLY A 235 10.16 -38.06 15.92
N TYR A 236 9.72 -37.07 15.14
CA TYR A 236 8.29 -36.85 14.90
C TYR A 236 7.61 -38.13 14.40
N GLY A 237 6.66 -38.67 15.18
CA GLY A 237 6.00 -39.95 14.88
C GLY A 237 6.85 -41.21 15.12
N ALA A 238 7.97 -41.12 15.83
CA ALA A 238 8.83 -42.26 16.10
C ALA A 238 8.19 -43.26 17.07
N CYS A 239 7.82 -44.42 16.53
CA CYS A 239 7.61 -45.63 17.32
C CYS A 239 8.96 -46.32 17.51
N THR A 240 9.25 -46.83 18.70
CA THR A 240 10.52 -47.50 19.01
C THR A 240 10.80 -48.70 18.10
N SER A 241 9.77 -49.37 17.58
CA SER A 241 9.92 -50.48 16.63
C SER A 241 10.22 -50.04 15.19
N HIS A 242 9.85 -48.82 14.79
CA HIS A 242 9.95 -48.33 13.40
C HIS A 242 10.88 -47.12 13.24
N GLN A 243 11.48 -46.62 14.33
CA GLN A 243 12.29 -45.39 14.34
C GLN A 243 13.36 -45.37 13.24
N ARG A 244 14.11 -46.48 13.09
CA ARG A 244 15.19 -46.56 12.08
C ARG A 244 14.67 -46.44 10.64
N GLU A 245 13.52 -47.06 10.35
CA GLU A 245 12.91 -47.03 9.03
C GLU A 245 12.31 -45.64 8.74
N THR A 246 11.60 -45.05 9.71
CA THR A 246 11.05 -43.69 9.59
C THR A 246 12.16 -42.64 9.39
N THR A 247 13.26 -42.73 10.13
CA THR A 247 14.42 -41.83 9.95
C THR A 247 15.06 -41.99 8.57
N ALA A 248 15.29 -43.23 8.12
CA ALA A 248 15.87 -43.46 6.79
C ALA A 248 14.96 -42.98 5.65
N LEU A 249 13.64 -43.20 5.76
CA LEU A 249 12.65 -42.70 4.81
C LEU A 249 12.63 -41.17 4.78
N TRP A 250 12.66 -40.54 5.95
CA TRP A 250 12.70 -39.09 6.09
C TRP A 250 13.97 -38.51 5.47
N ASP A 251 15.14 -39.06 5.79
CA ASP A 251 16.41 -38.63 5.22
C ASP A 251 16.42 -38.72 3.69
N ALA A 252 15.95 -39.85 3.14
CA ALA A 252 15.84 -40.04 1.70
C ALA A 252 14.89 -39.00 1.07
N LYS A 253 13.74 -38.74 1.69
CA LYS A 253 12.77 -37.74 1.20
C LYS A 253 13.32 -36.32 1.29
N ARG A 254 13.98 -35.96 2.39
CA ARG A 254 14.62 -34.65 2.60
C ARG A 254 15.68 -34.36 1.53
N ILE A 255 16.59 -35.31 1.31
CA ILE A 255 17.65 -35.21 0.30
C ILE A 255 17.04 -35.11 -1.11
N ALA A 256 15.97 -35.85 -1.38
CA ALA A 256 15.26 -35.78 -2.66
C ALA A 256 14.48 -34.47 -2.86
N LEU A 257 13.95 -33.86 -1.80
CA LEU A 257 13.20 -32.61 -1.85
C LEU A 257 14.08 -31.37 -2.01
N ALA A 258 15.25 -31.33 -1.36
CA ALA A 258 16.16 -30.19 -1.41
C ALA A 258 16.48 -29.67 -2.84
N PRO A 259 16.79 -30.51 -3.85
CA PRO A 259 17.02 -30.02 -5.21
C PRO A 259 15.75 -29.53 -5.90
N LEU A 260 14.56 -30.04 -5.52
CA LEU A 260 13.27 -29.62 -6.07
C LEU A 260 12.81 -28.25 -5.55
N ILE A 261 13.42 -27.75 -4.47
CA ILE A 261 13.22 -26.38 -4.02
C ILE A 261 13.96 -25.47 -4.99
N GLU A 262 13.24 -25.05 -6.02
CA GLU A 262 13.64 -23.95 -6.90
C GLU A 262 12.79 -22.72 -6.55
N THR A 263 13.09 -21.59 -7.16
CA THR A 263 12.06 -20.55 -7.31
C THR A 263 10.96 -21.23 -8.12
N SER A 264 9.92 -21.78 -7.51
CA SER A 264 8.93 -22.63 -8.18
C SER A 264 7.70 -21.85 -8.63
N ALA A 265 7.20 -22.30 -9.79
CA ALA A 265 6.02 -21.88 -10.54
C ALA A 265 4.68 -22.29 -9.89
#